data_AF-X1PLG8-F1
#
_entry.id   AF-X1PLG8-F1
#
_cell.length_a   1.000
_cell.length_b   1.000
_cell.length_c   1.000
_cell.angle_alpha   90.00
_cell.angle_beta   90.00
_cell.angle_gamma   90.00
#
_symmetry.space_group_name_H-M   'P 1'
#
loop_
_entity.id
_entity.type
_entity.pdbx_description
1 polymer ?
#
loop_
_entity_poly.entity_id
_entity_poly.type
_entity_poly.pdbx_seq_one_letter_code
_entity_poly.pdbx_strand_id
1 'polypeptide(L)'
;MGMINVAIIGVGNCASSLVQGVYYYKNAKENEFVPGLMHVNLGGYHIADINFVAAFDIDKNKVGKDLAKAIYTPPNNTIKFCDVPSRSMEFFIGSMLP
;
A
#
# COMPACT_ATOMS: atom_id res chain seq x y z
N MET A 1 -8.34 -18.64 -2.34
CA MET A 1 -9.00 -17.54 -3.08
C MET A 1 -7.95 -16.80 -3.89
N GLY A 2 -8.34 -15.91 -4.82
CA GLY A 2 -7.40 -15.13 -5.62
C GLY A 2 -6.94 -13.84 -4.92
N MET A 3 -5.89 -13.20 -5.46
CA MET A 3 -5.43 -11.89 -4.99
C MET A 3 -6.43 -10.78 -5.37
N ILE A 4 -6.55 -9.76 -4.52
CA ILE A 4 -7.24 -8.50 -4.82
C ILE A 4 -6.22 -7.54 -5.41
N ASN A 5 -6.32 -7.30 -6.73
CA ASN A 5 -5.46 -6.33 -7.40
C ASN A 5 -5.94 -4.91 -7.13
N VAL A 6 -5.11 -4.11 -6.47
CA VAL A 6 -5.41 -2.74 -6.04
C VAL A 6 -4.52 -1.75 -6.80
N ALA A 7 -5.15 -0.75 -7.40
CA ALA A 7 -4.48 0.43 -7.95
C ALA A 7 -4.68 1.63 -7.01
N ILE A 8 -3.63 2.43 -6.79
CA ILE A 8 -3.69 3.66 -5.99
C ILE A 8 -3.65 4.88 -6.91
N ILE A 9 -4.60 5.80 -6.72
CA ILE A 9 -4.60 7.11 -7.39
C ILE A 9 -4.33 8.17 -6.32
N GLY A 10 -3.15 8.79 -6.37
CA GLY A 10 -2.66 9.70 -5.35
C GLY A 10 -1.93 8.97 -4.22
N VAL A 11 -0.60 9.05 -4.21
CA VAL A 11 0.27 8.38 -3.24
C VAL A 11 0.54 9.31 -2.06
N GLY A 12 -0.54 9.74 -1.40
CA GLY A 12 -0.52 10.62 -0.22
C GLY A 12 -0.33 9.88 1.11
N ASN A 13 -0.56 10.58 2.24
CA ASN A 13 -0.51 9.98 3.57
C ASN A 13 -1.47 8.79 3.75
N CYS A 14 -2.68 8.86 3.18
CA CYS A 14 -3.63 7.73 3.23
C CYS A 14 -3.07 6.49 2.54
N ALA A 15 -2.47 6.66 1.35
CA ALA A 15 -1.81 5.56 0.66
C ALA A 15 -0.64 5.00 1.47
N SER A 16 0.14 5.88 2.11
CA SER A 16 1.25 5.47 2.97
C SER A 16 0.79 4.63 4.15
N SER A 17 -0.24 5.07 4.89
CA SER A 17 -0.81 4.30 5.99
C SER A 17 -1.46 2.99 5.54
N LEU A 18 -2.12 2.97 4.37
CA LEU A 18 -2.73 1.75 3.82
C LEU A 18 -1.67 0.71 3.45
N VAL A 19 -0.66 1.09 2.66
CA VAL A 19 0.40 0.16 2.23
C VAL A 19 1.16 -0.36 3.45
N GLN A 20 1.55 0.52 4.38
CA GLN A 20 2.16 0.08 5.64
C GLN A 20 1.27 -0.89 6.43
N GLY A 21 -0.03 -0.60 6.53
CA GLY A 21 -1.01 -1.45 7.24
C GLY A 21 -1.10 -2.85 6.66
N VAL A 22 -1.17 -2.97 5.33
CA VAL A 22 -1.17 -4.27 4.64
C VAL A 22 0.09 -5.05 4.97
N TYR A 23 1.27 -4.44 4.90
CA TYR A 23 2.53 -5.13 5.20
C TYR A 23 2.69 -5.49 6.68
N TYR A 24 2.16 -4.65 7.58
CA TYR A 24 2.23 -4.86 9.02
C TYR A 24 1.34 -6.02 9.46
N TYR A 25 0.11 -6.09 8.93
CA TYR A 25 -0.90 -7.08 9.35
C TYR A 25 -1.01 -8.30 8.43
N LYS A 26 -0.20 -8.43 7.37
CA LYS A 26 -0.27 -9.57 6.43
C LYS A 26 -0.12 -10.96 7.09
N ASN A 27 0.47 -11.04 8.29
CA ASN A 27 0.65 -12.29 9.03
C ASN A 27 -0.32 -12.44 10.22
N ALA A 28 -1.28 -11.52 10.37
CA ALA A 28 -2.30 -11.64 11.41
C ALA A 28 -3.07 -12.95 11.24
N LYS A 29 -3.49 -13.56 12.36
CA LYS A 29 -4.35 -14.75 12.28
C LYS A 29 -5.77 -14.31 11.94
N GLU A 30 -6.53 -15.18 11.26
CA GLU A 30 -7.88 -14.83 10.78
C GLU A 30 -8.84 -14.36 11.88
N ASN A 31 -8.66 -14.87 13.10
CA ASN A 31 -9.45 -14.53 14.28
C ASN A 31 -8.72 -13.58 15.25
N GLU A 32 -7.59 -13.00 14.84
CA GLU A 32 -6.85 -12.04 15.65
C GLU A 32 -7.59 -10.71 15.75
N PHE A 33 -7.61 -10.13 16.95
CA PHE A 33 -8.11 -8.78 17.12
C PHE A 33 -7.05 -7.78 16.65
N VAL A 34 -7.37 -7.02 15.62
CA VAL A 34 -6.52 -5.94 15.10
C VAL A 34 -7.24 -4.59 15.28
N PRO A 35 -6.67 -3.65 16.06
CA PRO A 35 -7.28 -2.32 16.22
C PRO A 35 -7.53 -1.62 14.87
N GLY A 36 -8.76 -1.18 14.64
CA GLY A 36 -9.17 -0.50 13.41
C GLY A 36 -9.63 -1.42 12.27
N LEU A 37 -9.53 -2.74 12.42
CA LEU A 37 -10.12 -3.70 11.49
C LEU A 37 -11.29 -4.43 12.16
N MET A 38 -12.43 -4.49 11.48
CA MET A 38 -13.55 -5.31 11.93
C MET A 38 -13.26 -6.81 11.77
N HIS A 39 -12.56 -7.18 10.69
CA HIS A 39 -12.20 -8.56 10.36
C HIS A 39 -10.83 -8.61 9.68
N VAL A 40 -9.98 -9.56 10.09
CA VAL A 40 -8.70 -9.85 9.43
C VAL A 40 -8.93 -10.62 8.12
N ASN A 41 -9.91 -11.53 8.12
CA ASN A 41 -10.42 -12.17 6.92
C ASN A 41 -11.87 -11.72 6.69
N LEU A 42 -12.12 -11.01 5.58
CA LEU A 42 -13.46 -10.55 5.21
C LEU A 42 -13.96 -11.32 3.99
N GLY A 43 -14.96 -12.17 4.19
CA GLY A 43 -15.59 -12.92 3.10
C GLY A 43 -14.62 -13.85 2.37
N GLY A 44 -13.61 -14.39 3.06
CA GLY A 44 -12.57 -15.27 2.51
C GLY A 44 -11.33 -14.54 1.99
N TYR A 45 -11.29 -13.20 2.07
CA TYR A 45 -10.11 -12.40 1.72
C TYR A 45 -9.36 -11.96 2.96
N HIS A 46 -8.13 -12.45 3.10
CA HIS A 46 -7.19 -12.05 4.13
C HIS A 46 -6.51 -10.71 3.77
N ILE A 47 -5.99 -9.98 4.76
CA ILE A 47 -5.19 -8.75 4.53
C ILE A 47 -4.05 -8.99 3.54
N ALA A 48 -3.44 -10.17 3.60
CA ALA A 48 -2.35 -10.60 2.72
C ALA A 48 -2.76 -10.74 1.24
N ASP A 49 -4.06 -10.85 0.95
CA ASP A 49 -4.56 -11.00 -0.41
C ASP A 49 -4.58 -9.65 -1.16
N ILE A 50 -4.34 -8.53 -0.48
CA ILE A 50 -4.21 -7.22 -1.12
C ILE A 50 -2.89 -7.15 -1.88
N ASN A 51 -2.98 -7.10 -3.22
CA ASN A 51 -1.86 -6.96 -4.12
C ASN A 51 -1.89 -5.57 -4.78
N PHE A 52 -0.99 -4.68 -4.38
CA PHE A 52 -0.83 -3.42 -5.09
C PHE A 52 -0.22 -3.67 -6.47
N VAL A 53 -0.96 -3.34 -7.53
CA VAL A 53 -0.57 -3.59 -8.92
C VAL A 53 -0.27 -2.34 -9.72
N ALA A 54 -0.69 -1.17 -9.24
CA ALA A 54 -0.44 0.09 -9.91
C ALA A 54 -0.52 1.24 -8.91
N ALA A 55 0.20 2.33 -9.20
CA ALA A 55 0.08 3.57 -8.49
C ALA A 55 0.29 4.75 -9.44
N PHE A 56 -0.41 5.84 -9.20
CA PHE A 56 -0.33 7.05 -10.00
C PHE A 56 -0.27 8.28 -9.12
N ASP A 57 0.54 9.26 -9.52
CA ASP A 57 0.70 10.54 -8.83
C ASP A 57 1.15 11.61 -9.83
N ILE A 58 1.02 12.88 -9.46
CA ILE A 58 1.51 14.02 -10.26
C ILE A 58 2.75 14.66 -9.62
N ASP A 59 3.06 14.33 -8.37
CA ASP A 59 4.23 14.84 -7.68
C ASP A 59 5.49 14.27 -8.33
N LYS A 60 6.30 15.13 -8.94
CA LYS A 60 7.59 14.79 -9.56
C LYS A 60 8.55 14.08 -8.62
N ASN A 61 8.40 14.26 -7.30
CA ASN A 61 9.22 13.56 -6.32
C ASN A 61 8.81 12.09 -6.20
N LYS A 62 7.58 11.72 -6.59
CA LYS A 62 7.03 10.37 -6.44
C LYS A 62 6.98 9.62 -7.77
N VAL A 63 6.66 10.32 -8.86
CA VAL A 63 6.62 9.77 -10.22
C VAL A 63 7.96 9.10 -10.56
N GLY A 64 7.91 7.89 -11.13
CA GLY A 64 9.10 7.10 -11.46
C GLY A 64 9.79 6.43 -10.27
N LYS A 65 9.27 6.54 -9.05
CA LYS A 65 9.72 5.75 -7.91
C LYS A 65 8.88 4.49 -7.73
N ASP A 66 9.52 3.49 -7.16
CA ASP A 66 8.86 2.33 -6.55
C ASP A 66 7.86 2.79 -5.48
N LEU A 67 6.71 2.12 -5.40
CA LEU A 67 5.65 2.43 -4.43
C LEU A 67 6.19 2.45 -2.99
N ALA A 68 7.06 1.50 -2.64
CA ALA A 68 7.65 1.41 -1.29
C ALA A 68 8.50 2.64 -0.93
N LYS A 69 9.08 3.34 -1.91
CA LYS A 69 9.81 4.60 -1.70
C LYS A 69 8.89 5.81 -1.72
N ALA A 70 7.91 5.80 -2.61
CA ALA A 70 7.02 6.94 -2.81
C ALA A 70 6.10 7.22 -1.61
N ILE A 71 5.64 6.18 -0.92
CA ILE A 71 4.81 6.34 0.28
C ILE A 71 5.52 7.11 1.42
N TYR A 72 6.85 7.10 1.45
CA TYR A 72 7.66 7.86 2.41
C TYR A 72 8.26 9.14 1.81
N THR A 73 7.99 9.45 0.55
CA THR A 73 8.53 10.64 -0.10
C THR A 73 7.72 11.88 0.32
N PRO A 74 8.38 12.97 0.78
CA PRO A 74 7.70 14.23 1.09
C PRO A 74 6.82 14.71 -0.09
N PRO A 75 5.66 15.36 0.18
CA PRO A 75 5.22 15.88 1.47
C PRO A 75 4.50 14.85 2.37
N ASN A 76 4.54 13.55 2.05
CA ASN A 76 4.03 12.54 2.97
C ASN A 76 4.81 12.60 4.30
N ASN A 77 4.09 12.61 5.40
CA ASN A 77 4.60 12.80 6.75
C ASN A 77 3.77 12.03 7.81
N THR A 78 2.94 11.07 7.37
CA THR A 78 2.28 10.15 8.29
C THR A 78 3.30 9.32 9.06
N ILE A 79 2.86 8.73 10.17
CA ILE A 79 3.70 7.89 11.02
C ILE A 79 4.23 6.70 10.20
N LYS A 80 5.53 6.42 10.36
CA LYS A 80 6.16 5.20 9.85
C LYS A 80 6.10 4.12 10.93
N PHE A 81 5.27 3.11 10.73
CA PHE A 81 5.06 1.99 11.67
C PHE A 81 5.38 0.62 11.07
N CYS A 82 5.66 0.55 9.77
CA CYS A 82 6.09 -0.66 9.09
C CYS A 82 7.09 -0.30 7.99
N ASP A 83 8.16 -1.08 7.85
CA ASP A 83 9.05 -1.02 6.69
C ASP A 83 8.45 -1.82 5.53
N VAL A 84 8.24 -1.14 4.40
CA VAL A 84 7.74 -1.77 3.18
C VAL A 84 8.96 -2.14 2.30
N PRO A 85 9.20 -3.43 2.02
CA PRO A 85 10.31 -3.84 1.17
C PRO A 85 10.08 -3.38 -0.27
N SER A 86 11.13 -2.86 -0.90
CA SER A 86 11.10 -2.54 -2.32
C SER A 86 10.98 -3.82 -3.14
N ARG A 87 10.12 -3.82 -4.15
CA ARG A 87 10.03 -4.93 -5.12
C ARG A 87 10.87 -4.58 -6.35
N SER A 88 11.57 -5.58 -6.87
CA SER A 88 12.52 -5.45 -7.97
C SER A 88 11.88 -5.26 -9.36
N MET A 89 10.55 -5.37 -9.49
CA MET A 89 9.87 -5.23 -10.78
C MET A 89 8.48 -4.59 -10.65
N GLU A 90 8.28 -3.55 -11.47
CA GLU A 90 7.01 -3.06 -12.05
C GLU A 90 6.06 -2.17 -11.25
N PHE A 91 6.50 -1.43 -10.24
CA PHE A 91 5.64 -0.36 -9.67
C PHE A 91 6.27 1.01 -9.81
N PHE A 92 6.34 1.50 -11.05
CA PHE A 92 6.58 2.92 -11.27
C PHE A 92 5.29 3.69 -11.08
N ILE A 93 5.34 4.72 -10.25
CA ILE A 93 4.27 5.70 -10.20
C ILE A 93 4.21 6.42 -11.55
N GLY A 94 3.13 6.22 -12.29
CA GLY A 94 2.86 6.91 -13.55
C GLY A 94 2.25 8.30 -13.33
N SER A 95 2.45 9.21 -14.28
CA SER A 95 1.75 10.49 -14.32
C SER A 95 0.33 10.31 -14.88
N MET A 96 -0.66 10.98 -14.30
CA MET A 96 -2.03 11.04 -14.86
C MET A 96 -2.25 12.22 -15.82
N LEU A 97 -1.30 13.15 -15.91
CA LEU A 97 -1.40 14.30 -16.80
C LEU A 97 -0.64 14.00 -18.11
N PRO A 98 -1.21 14.40 -19.27
CA PRO A 98 -0.54 14.30 -20.58
C PRO A 98 0.70 15.22 -20.67
#